data_AF-I2Q058-F1
#
_entry.id   AF-I2Q058-F1
#
_cell.length_a   1.000
_cell.length_b   1.000
_cell.length_c   1.000
_cell.angle_alpha   90.00
_cell.angle_beta   90.00
_cell.angle_gamma   90.00
#
_symmetry.space_group_name_H-M   'P 1'
#
loop_
_entity.id
_entity.type
_entity.pdbx_description
1 polymer ?
#
loop_
_entity_poly.entity_id
_entity_poly.type
_entity_poly.pdbx_seq_one_letter_code
_entity_poly.pdbx_strand_id
1 'polypeptide(L)'
;MKTRWRLIFRVWLFAFAVMAAVVLFRPQREEVREWMRGRVTEVSDCRTFGFQPVGKDFWYTARVDGNCEENQAMKPGQTIEIYSIAFEKDGAMRARVR
;
A
#
# COMPACT_ATOMS: atom_id res chain seq x y z
N MET A 1 -31.11 -34.92 22.67
CA MET A 1 -31.33 -33.63 21.96
C MET A 1 -30.47 -32.44 22.43
N LYS A 2 -29.59 -32.55 23.45
CA LYS A 2 -28.77 -31.41 23.95
C LYS A 2 -27.44 -31.16 23.24
N THR A 3 -26.91 -32.14 22.50
CA THR A 3 -25.54 -32.09 21.95
C THR A 3 -25.43 -31.35 20.61
N ARG A 4 -26.50 -31.36 19.79
CA ARG A 4 -26.51 -30.73 18.46
C ARG A 4 -26.48 -29.19 18.53
N TRP A 5 -27.12 -28.60 19.53
CA TRP A 5 -27.13 -27.14 19.75
C TRP A 5 -25.76 -26.58 20.11
N ARG A 6 -24.94 -27.32 20.87
CA ARG A 6 -23.58 -26.91 21.22
C ARG A 6 -22.64 -26.90 20.03
N LEU A 7 -22.84 -27.80 19.06
CA LEU A 7 -22.02 -27.85 17.85
C LEU A 7 -22.33 -26.64 16.95
N ILE A 8 -23.62 -26.35 16.74
CA ILE A 8 -24.07 -25.20 15.95
C ILE A 8 -23.55 -23.90 16.54
N PHE A 9 -23.64 -23.73 17.86
CA PHE A 9 -23.17 -22.52 18.54
C PHE A 9 -21.65 -22.32 18.40
N ARG A 10 -20.87 -23.40 18.46
CA ARG A 10 -19.40 -23.35 18.27
C ARG A 10 -19.02 -22.99 16.84
N VAL A 11 -19.72 -23.55 15.85
CA VAL A 11 -19.50 -23.21 14.44
C VAL A 11 -19.86 -21.75 14.17
N TRP A 12 -20.94 -21.26 14.76
CA TRP A 12 -21.37 -19.86 14.62
C TRP A 12 -20.36 -18.89 15.26
N LEU A 13 -19.85 -19.21 16.45
CA LEU A 13 -18.76 -18.45 17.10
C LEU A 13 -17.47 -18.45 16.27
N PHE A 14 -17.10 -19.59 15.69
CA PHE A 14 -15.91 -19.67 14.82
C PHE A 14 -16.08 -18.82 13.56
N ALA A 15 -17.23 -18.90 12.90
CA ALA A 15 -17.52 -18.09 11.72
C ALA A 15 -17.50 -16.58 12.05
N PHE A 16 -18.06 -16.20 13.20
CA PHE A 16 -18.04 -14.81 13.67
C PHE A 16 -16.62 -14.33 13.99
N ALA A 17 -15.80 -15.17 14.64
CA ALA A 17 -14.40 -14.85 14.93
C ALA A 17 -13.57 -14.69 13.65
N VAL A 18 -13.78 -15.54 12.64
CA VAL A 18 -13.11 -15.42 11.33
C VAL A 18 -13.55 -14.15 10.60
N MET A 19 -14.84 -13.83 10.59
CA MET A 19 -15.35 -12.58 10.00
C MET A 19 -14.79 -11.34 10.71
N ALA A 20 -14.75 -11.35 12.05
CA ALA A 20 -14.16 -10.28 12.84
C ALA A 20 -12.66 -10.14 12.56
N ALA A 21 -11.92 -11.25 12.46
CA ALA A 21 -10.51 -11.24 12.10
C ALA A 21 -10.29 -10.65 10.71
N VAL A 22 -11.10 -11.00 9.70
CA VAL A 22 -11.00 -10.43 8.34
C VAL A 22 -11.31 -8.92 8.30
N VAL A 23 -12.25 -8.46 9.12
CA VAL A 23 -12.58 -7.02 9.21
C VAL A 23 -11.49 -6.24 9.96
N LEU A 24 -10.92 -6.82 11.02
CA LEU A 24 -9.85 -6.19 11.81
C LEU A 24 -8.48 -6.25 11.12
N PHE A 25 -8.20 -7.29 10.33
CA PHE A 25 -7.00 -7.43 9.48
C PHE A 25 -7.19 -6.83 8.09
N ARG A 26 -8.11 -5.88 7.91
CA ARG A 26 -7.99 -5.01 6.74
C ARG A 26 -6.65 -4.28 6.87
N PRO A 27 -5.73 -4.39 5.90
CA PRO A 27 -4.51 -3.59 5.93
C PRO A 27 -4.98 -2.13 5.97
N GLN A 28 -4.79 -1.48 7.11
CA GLN A 28 -4.99 -0.05 7.19
C GLN A 28 -4.12 0.53 6.09
N ARG A 29 -4.74 1.25 5.16
CA ARG A 29 -4.05 2.09 4.21
C ARG A 29 -3.49 3.25 5.03
N GLU A 30 -2.47 2.97 5.83
CA GLU A 30 -1.80 3.94 6.69
C GLU A 30 -1.28 5.06 5.77
N GLU A 31 -1.71 6.28 6.02
CA GLU A 31 -1.07 7.45 5.40
C GLU A 31 0.37 7.50 5.92
N VAL A 32 1.30 6.90 5.19
CA VAL A 32 2.72 6.96 5.51
C VAL A 32 3.16 8.40 5.23
N ARG A 33 3.30 9.21 6.27
CA ARG A 33 3.84 10.58 6.17
C ARG A 33 5.31 10.59 6.59
N GLU A 34 6.09 9.78 5.89
CA GLU A 34 7.50 9.59 6.17
C GLU A 34 8.31 9.53 4.87
N TRP A 35 9.60 9.84 4.98
CA TRP A 35 10.57 9.58 3.94
C TRP A 35 10.78 8.07 3.80
N MET A 36 10.51 7.56 2.61
CA MET A 36 10.76 6.18 2.25
C MET A 36 11.86 6.12 1.20
N ARG A 37 12.89 5.33 1.49
CA ARG A 37 13.87 4.94 0.48
C ARG A 37 13.38 3.69 -0.23
N GLY A 38 13.47 3.65 -1.55
CA GLY A 38 13.01 2.53 -2.34
C GLY A 38 13.54 2.56 -3.76
N ARG A 39 13.23 1.52 -4.51
CA ARG A 39 13.63 1.36 -5.90
C ARG A 39 12.47 1.72 -6.82
N VAL A 40 12.76 2.45 -7.89
CA VAL A 40 11.86 2.65 -9.02
C VAL A 40 11.78 1.34 -9.80
N THR A 41 10.59 0.76 -9.92
CA THR A 41 10.41 -0.53 -10.62
C THR A 41 10.06 -0.35 -12.08
N GLU A 42 9.16 0.58 -12.36
CA GLU A 42 8.66 0.90 -13.69
C GLU A 42 8.40 2.40 -13.78
N VAL A 43 8.46 2.97 -14.98
CA VAL A 43 8.21 4.39 -15.21
C VAL A 43 7.17 4.48 -16.32
N SER A 44 5.98 4.94 -15.98
CA SER A 44 4.87 5.12 -16.92
C SER A 44 4.98 6.47 -17.62
N ASP A 45 5.30 7.51 -16.86
CA ASP A 45 5.57 8.85 -17.35
C ASP A 45 6.53 9.60 -16.40
N CYS A 46 6.86 10.85 -16.72
CA CYS A 46 7.80 11.66 -15.94
C CYS A 46 7.33 11.98 -14.49
N ARG A 47 6.06 11.73 -14.17
CA ARG A 47 5.41 11.97 -12.87
C ARG A 47 4.92 10.68 -12.22
N THR A 48 4.72 9.60 -12.98
CA THR A 48 4.08 8.37 -12.54
C THR A 48 5.04 7.20 -12.71
N PHE A 49 5.37 6.55 -11.60
CA PHE A 49 6.29 5.42 -11.59
C PHE A 49 5.92 4.42 -10.50
N GLY A 50 6.31 3.16 -10.69
CA GLY A 50 6.23 2.14 -9.66
C GLY A 50 7.37 2.30 -8.67
N PHE A 51 7.07 2.18 -7.38
CA PHE A 51 8.00 2.34 -6.28
C PHE A 51 7.91 1.16 -5.31
N GLN A 52 9.05 0.54 -5.01
CA GLN A 52 9.18 -0.51 -4.01
C GLN A 52 10.03 0.01 -2.83
N PRO A 53 9.45 0.21 -1.64
CA PRO A 53 10.22 0.60 -0.46
C PRO A 53 11.22 -0.49 -0.07
N VAL A 54 12.40 -0.09 0.40
CA VAL A 54 13.41 -1.04 0.90
C VAL A 54 12.85 -1.81 2.09
N GLY A 55 12.95 -3.14 2.05
CA GLY A 55 12.47 -4.02 3.14
C GLY A 55 10.96 -4.23 3.16
N LYS A 56 10.25 -3.84 2.11
CA LYS A 56 8.81 -4.12 1.92
C LYS A 56 8.60 -4.94 0.65
N ASP A 57 7.72 -5.93 0.74
CA ASP A 57 7.36 -6.83 -0.37
C ASP A 57 6.15 -6.34 -1.18
N PHE A 58 5.79 -5.06 -1.05
CA PHE A 58 4.70 -4.44 -1.78
C PHE A 58 5.19 -3.26 -2.62
N TRP A 59 4.36 -2.90 -3.60
CA TRP A 59 4.65 -1.90 -4.62
C TRP A 59 3.59 -0.82 -4.57
N TYR A 60 3.98 0.42 -4.83
CA TYR A 60 3.06 1.54 -4.99
C TYR A 60 3.22 2.15 -6.37
N THR A 61 2.11 2.61 -6.93
CA THR A 61 2.17 3.61 -8.01
C THR A 61 2.35 4.97 -7.36
N ALA A 62 3.53 5.57 -7.50
CA ALA A 62 3.83 6.90 -6.99
C ALA A 62 3.55 7.95 -8.08
N ARG A 63 2.88 9.04 -7.70
CA ARG A 63 2.71 10.25 -8.50
C ARG A 63 3.41 11.41 -7.85
N VAL A 64 4.30 12.07 -8.58
CA VAL A 64 5.05 13.21 -8.07
C VAL A 64 4.54 14.52 -8.63
N ASP A 65 4.47 15.51 -7.74
CA ASP A 65 4.18 16.90 -8.11
C ASP A 65 5.39 17.52 -8.83
N GLY A 66 5.17 18.52 -9.70
CA GLY A 66 6.23 19.19 -10.47
C GLY A 66 6.10 18.97 -11.98
N ASN A 67 6.94 19.61 -12.79
CA ASN A 67 6.96 19.37 -14.25
C ASN A 67 7.92 18.22 -14.62
N CYS A 68 7.84 17.72 -15.87
CA CYS A 68 8.73 16.64 -16.32
C CYS A 68 10.22 17.04 -16.35
N GLU A 69 10.52 18.34 -16.52
CA GLU A 69 11.88 18.85 -16.59
C GLU A 69 12.54 18.83 -15.19
N GLU A 70 11.78 19.14 -14.15
CA GLU A 70 12.18 19.16 -12.74
C GLU A 70 12.36 17.75 -12.17
N ASN A 71 11.45 16.82 -12.52
CA ASN A 71 11.46 15.49 -11.94
C ASN A 71 12.59 14.59 -12.46
N GLN A 72 13.26 15.01 -13.55
CA GLN A 72 14.23 14.22 -14.32
C GLN A 72 13.66 12.85 -14.74
N ALA A 73 14.19 12.26 -15.82
CA ALA A 73 13.73 10.94 -16.24
C ALA A 73 14.20 9.89 -15.23
N MET A 74 13.39 9.61 -14.20
CA MET A 74 13.61 8.47 -13.31
C MET A 74 13.82 7.22 -14.17
N LYS A 75 14.72 6.35 -13.73
CA LYS A 75 15.02 5.12 -14.45
C LYS A 75 14.56 3.91 -13.64
N PRO A 76 13.96 2.91 -14.28
CA PRO A 76 13.77 1.60 -13.66
C PRO A 76 15.09 1.10 -13.06
N GLY A 77 15.05 0.61 -11.82
CA GLY A 77 16.21 0.16 -11.06
C GLY A 77 16.89 1.23 -10.20
N GLN A 78 16.56 2.51 -10.38
CA GLN A 78 17.14 3.59 -9.58
C GLN A 78 16.62 3.56 -8.14
N THR A 79 17.51 3.71 -7.16
CA THR A 79 17.12 3.91 -5.75
C THR A 79 16.90 5.40 -5.51
N ILE A 80 15.72 5.76 -5.03
CA ILE A 80 15.33 7.14 -4.72
C ILE A 80 14.74 7.22 -3.31
N GLU A 81 14.73 8.43 -2.77
CA GLU A 81 13.97 8.77 -1.58
C GLU A 81 12.76 9.60 -1.96
N ILE A 82 11.60 9.16 -1.48
CA ILE A 82 10.35 9.87 -1.67
C ILE A 82 9.69 10.14 -0.34
N TYR A 83 9.09 11.31 -0.22
CA TYR A 83 8.20 11.64 0.88
C TYR A 83 6.77 11.34 0.46
N SER A 84 6.13 10.38 1.12
CA SER A 84 4.73 10.09 0.87
C SER A 84 3.85 11.15 1.54
N ILE A 85 2.93 11.71 0.76
CA ILE A 85 2.02 12.77 1.20
C ILE A 85 0.66 12.18 1.55
N ALA A 86 0.05 11.46 0.61
CA ALA A 86 -1.28 10.87 0.76
C ALA A 86 -1.55 9.81 -0.31
N PHE A 87 -2.49 8.91 -0.03
CA PHE A 87 -3.06 8.02 -1.06
C PHE A 87 -4.26 8.67 -1.74
N GLU A 88 -4.26 8.66 -3.07
CA GLU A 88 -5.37 9.11 -3.89
C GLU A 88 -6.51 8.08 -3.94
N LYS A 89 -7.67 8.49 -4.45
CA LYS A 89 -8.88 7.65 -4.51
C LYS A 89 -8.69 6.40 -5.37
N ASP A 90 -7.81 6.46 -6.37
CA ASP A 90 -7.45 5.34 -7.24
C ASP A 90 -6.38 4.42 -6.63
N GLY A 91 -5.82 4.79 -5.47
CA GLY A 91 -4.76 4.05 -4.81
C GLY A 91 -3.35 4.41 -5.23
N ALA A 92 -3.17 5.40 -6.12
CA ALA A 92 -1.86 6.00 -6.35
C ALA A 92 -1.41 6.76 -5.08
N MET A 93 -0.12 6.74 -4.81
CA MET A 93 0.50 7.47 -3.71
C MET A 93 1.05 8.78 -4.25
N ARG A 94 0.55 9.91 -3.75
CA ARG A 94 1.14 11.22 -4.04
C ARG A 94 2.41 11.37 -3.23
N ALA A 95 3.51 11.64 -3.91
CA ALA A 95 4.84 11.68 -3.32
C ALA A 95 5.62 12.93 -3.77
N ARG A 96 6.66 13.28 -3.03
CA ARG A 96 7.68 14.25 -3.45
C ARG A 96 9.04 13.58 -3.46
N VAL A 97 9.81 13.82 -4.51
CA VAL A 97 11.15 13.26 -4.66
C VAL A 97 12.15 14.25 -4.09
N ARG A 98 13.26 13.72 -3.57
CA ARG A 98 14.41 14.49 -3.14
C ARG A 98 15.62 14.19 -3.99
#